data_AF-A0A374C4I2-F1
#
_entry.id   AF-A0A374C4I2-F1
#
_cell.length_a   1.000
_cell.length_b   1.000
_cell.length_c   1.000
_cell.angle_alpha   90.00
_cell.angle_beta   90.00
_cell.angle_gamma   90.00
#
_symmetry.space_group_name_H-M   'P 1'
#
loop_
_entity.id
_entity.type
_entity.pdbx_description
1 polymer ?
#
loop_
_entity_poly.entity_id
_entity_poly.type
_entity_poly.pdbx_seq_one_letter_code
_entity_poly.pdbx_strand_id
1 'polypeptide(L)'
;MVQIILDENSGAYEAFIAKITDALAPKLVEMMKKTPQTVCSQREAYRRYGTGNVRRWVKEGRLKPFAKRPGKIEYKISDLKTLFNQQQDYFSS
;
A
#
# COMPACT_ATOMS: atom_id res chain seq x y z
N MET A 1 -34.75 2.42 18.05
CA MET A 1 -34.11 1.16 18.49
C MET A 1 -34.27 0.18 17.33
N VAL A 2 -33.19 -0.33 16.75
CA VAL A 2 -33.26 -1.32 15.68
C VAL A 2 -33.10 -2.69 16.31
N GLN A 3 -34.09 -3.56 16.16
CA GLN A 3 -34.00 -4.98 16.55
C GLN A 3 -33.72 -5.81 15.30
N ILE A 4 -32.70 -6.65 15.38
CA ILE A 4 -32.43 -7.68 14.37
C ILE A 4 -32.98 -8.98 14.94
N ILE A 5 -34.03 -9.50 14.32
CA ILE A 5 -34.60 -10.80 14.64
C ILE A 5 -34.01 -11.79 13.65
N LEU A 6 -33.26 -12.76 14.15
CA LEU A 6 -32.67 -13.83 13.36
C LEU A 6 -33.51 -15.09 13.55
N ASP A 7 -33.87 -15.74 12.45
CA ASP A 7 -34.55 -17.03 12.44
C ASP A 7 -33.60 -18.13 12.95
N GLU A 8 -34.12 -19.14 13.65
CA GLU A 8 -33.34 -20.31 14.13
C GLU A 8 -32.88 -21.19 12.95
N ASN A 9 -33.44 -20.96 11.76
CA ASN A 9 -33.00 -21.59 10.53
C ASN A 9 -31.59 -21.11 10.12
N SER A 10 -30.61 -22.00 10.27
CA SER A 10 -29.20 -21.76 9.94
C SER A 10 -28.98 -21.26 8.50
N GLY A 11 -29.80 -21.69 7.54
CA GLY A 11 -29.70 -21.24 6.15
C GLY A 11 -30.11 -19.77 5.95
N ALA A 12 -31.10 -19.29 6.71
CA ALA A 12 -31.51 -17.88 6.66
C ALA A 12 -30.44 -16.97 7.28
N TYR A 13 -29.82 -17.42 8.37
CA TYR A 13 -28.68 -16.74 8.99
C TYR A 13 -27.49 -16.65 8.04
N GLU A 14 -27.09 -17.76 7.40
CA GLU A 14 -26.00 -17.77 6.43
C GLU A 14 -26.26 -16.85 5.23
N ALA A 15 -27.48 -16.87 4.69
CA ALA A 15 -27.88 -15.98 3.60
C ALA A 15 -27.84 -14.49 3.99
N PHE A 16 -28.20 -14.18 5.24
CA PHE A 16 -28.11 -12.83 5.78
C PHE A 16 -26.65 -12.36 5.90
N ILE A 17 -25.76 -13.20 6.45
CA ILE A 17 -24.33 -12.91 6.54
C ILE A 17 -23.70 -12.73 5.15
N ALA A 18 -24.08 -13.57 4.17
CA ALA A 18 -23.62 -13.43 2.79
C ALA A 18 -24.01 -12.07 2.20
N LYS A 19 -25.28 -11.66 2.36
CA LYS A 19 -25.74 -10.34 1.88
C LYS A 19 -25.01 -9.17 2.54
N ILE A 20 -24.77 -9.22 3.86
CA ILE A 20 -23.98 -8.20 4.55
C ILE A 20 -22.57 -8.15 3.97
N THR A 21 -21.96 -9.31 3.79
CA THR A 21 -20.59 -9.43 3.27
C THR A 21 -20.49 -8.83 1.87
N ASP A 22 -21.41 -9.18 0.97
CA ASP A 22 -21.46 -8.63 -0.39
C ASP A 22 -21.67 -7.10 -0.39
N ALA A 23 -22.50 -6.59 0.52
CA ALA A 23 -22.76 -5.15 0.63
C ALA A 23 -21.56 -4.37 1.21
N LEU A 24 -20.78 -4.98 2.10
CA LEU A 24 -19.64 -4.34 2.78
C LEU A 24 -18.32 -4.48 2.01
N ALA A 25 -18.11 -5.60 1.32
CA ALA A 25 -16.89 -5.89 0.57
C ALA A 25 -16.41 -4.73 -0.33
N PRO A 26 -17.23 -4.11 -1.19
CA PRO A 26 -16.76 -3.02 -2.05
C PRO A 26 -16.34 -1.78 -1.24
N LYS A 27 -17.06 -1.46 -0.17
CA LYS A 27 -16.74 -0.32 0.71
C LYS A 27 -15.40 -0.54 1.43
N LEU A 28 -15.16 -1.76 1.90
CA LEU A 28 -13.89 -2.13 2.52
C LEU A 28 -12.72 -2.01 1.52
N VAL A 29 -12.91 -2.48 0.28
CA VAL A 29 -11.90 -2.34 -0.79
C VAL A 29 -11.60 -0.88 -1.09
N GLU A 30 -12.60 -0.01 -1.17
CA GLU A 30 -12.40 1.43 -1.35
C GLU A 30 -11.65 2.07 -0.18
N MET A 31 -12.00 1.71 1.06
CA MET A 31 -11.31 2.20 2.24
C MET A 31 -9.84 1.78 2.24
N MET A 32 -9.54 0.52 1.88
CA MET A 32 -8.17 0.03 1.75
C MET A 32 -7.38 0.74 0.65
N LYS A 33 -8.04 1.17 -0.44
CA LYS A 33 -7.41 2.01 -1.49
C LYS A 33 -7.14 3.44 -1.00
N LYS A 34 -7.97 3.97 -0.11
CA LYS A 34 -7.83 5.33 0.46
C LYS A 34 -6.77 5.41 1.56
N THR A 35 -6.45 4.30 2.23
CA THR A 35 -5.35 4.27 3.20
C THR A 35 -4.03 4.57 2.47
N PRO A 36 -3.29 5.64 2.84
CA PRO A 36 -2.03 5.96 2.21
C PRO A 36 -1.08 4.76 2.33
N GLN A 37 -0.65 4.22 1.20
CA GLN A 37 0.41 3.20 1.21
C GLN A 37 1.65 3.84 1.87
N THR A 38 2.14 3.24 2.94
CA THR A 38 3.32 3.73 3.66
C THR A 38 4.61 3.18 3.04
N VAL A 39 4.50 2.06 2.32
CA VAL A 39 5.60 1.36 1.67
C VAL A 39 5.25 1.02 0.22
N CYS A 40 6.27 0.92 -0.63
CA CYS A 40 6.12 0.44 -1.99
C CYS A 40 7.21 -0.58 -2.35
N SER A 41 6.91 -1.46 -3.31
CA SER A 41 7.91 -2.38 -3.86
C SER A 41 9.04 -1.64 -4.57
N GLN A 42 10.20 -2.28 -4.73
CA GLN A 42 11.32 -1.75 -5.52
C GLN A 42 10.91 -1.44 -6.97
N ARG A 43 10.11 -2.30 -7.60
CA ARG A 43 9.59 -2.05 -8.96
C ARG A 43 8.77 -0.76 -9.01
N GLU A 44 7.93 -0.55 -8.00
CA GLU A 44 7.11 0.65 -7.91
C GLU A 44 7.94 1.90 -7.59
N ALA A 45 8.97 1.78 -6.75
CA ALA A 45 9.91 2.85 -6.49
C ALA A 45 10.65 3.27 -7.77
N TYR A 46 11.12 2.30 -8.58
CA TYR A 46 11.74 2.58 -9.88
C TYR A 46 10.79 3.28 -10.85
N ARG A 47 9.52 2.85 -10.90
CA ARG A 47 8.50 3.47 -11.75
C ARG A 47 8.20 4.92 -11.35
N ARG A 48 8.09 5.21 -10.04
CA ARG A 48 7.72 6.53 -9.53
C ARG A 48 8.87 7.53 -9.49
N TYR A 49 10.06 7.08 -9.11
CA TYR A 49 11.19 7.95 -8.79
C TYR A 49 12.40 7.80 -9.74
N GLY A 50 12.33 6.84 -10.66
CA GLY A 50 13.39 6.55 -11.64
C GLY A 50 14.41 5.52 -11.13
N THR A 51 14.71 4.52 -11.96
CA THR A 51 15.64 3.44 -11.62
C THR A 51 17.04 3.95 -11.25
N GLY A 52 17.58 4.90 -12.01
CA GLY A 52 18.90 5.49 -11.75
C GLY A 52 18.98 6.19 -10.40
N ASN A 53 17.98 7.03 -10.09
CA ASN A 53 17.87 7.74 -8.81
C ASN A 53 17.84 6.77 -7.64
N VAL A 54 16.92 5.80 -7.66
CA VAL A 54 16.74 4.85 -6.56
C VAL A 54 18.00 4.00 -6.37
N ARG A 55 18.61 3.48 -7.44
CA ARG A 55 19.86 2.70 -7.34
C ARG A 55 20.99 3.54 -6.74
N ARG A 56 21.12 4.79 -7.17
CA ARG A 56 22.13 5.71 -6.67
C ARG A 56 21.92 6.02 -5.19
N TRP A 57 20.71 6.36 -4.76
CA TRP A 57 20.44 6.61 -3.34
C TRP A 57 20.70 5.38 -2.47
N VAL A 58 20.46 4.17 -2.98
CA VAL A 58 20.85 2.93 -2.29
C VAL A 58 22.37 2.79 -2.23
N LYS A 59 23.08 3.05 -3.33
CA LYS A 59 24.55 2.99 -3.41
C LYS A 59 25.21 4.01 -2.47
N GLU A 60 24.66 5.21 -2.36
CA GLU A 60 25.09 6.29 -1.47
C GLU A 60 24.67 6.08 -0.01
N GLY A 61 23.90 5.03 0.30
CA GLY A 61 23.41 4.75 1.65
C GLY A 61 22.29 5.67 2.15
N ARG A 62 21.80 6.60 1.30
CA ARG A 62 20.72 7.55 1.59
C ARG A 62 19.34 6.89 1.63
N LEU A 63 19.14 5.82 0.87
CA LEU A 63 17.92 5.02 0.86
C LEU A 63 18.20 3.61 1.38
N LYS A 64 17.55 3.25 2.49
CA LYS A 64 17.63 1.91 3.07
C LYS A 64 16.35 1.11 2.76
N PRO A 65 16.46 -0.18 2.39
CA PRO A 65 15.30 -1.06 2.33
C PRO A 65 14.56 -1.06 3.67
N PHE A 66 13.24 -0.89 3.64
CA PHE A 66 12.40 -1.05 4.82
C PHE A 66 12.27 -2.52 5.20
N ALA A 67 12.03 -3.37 4.19
CA ALA A 67 12.00 -4.81 4.33
C ALA A 67 12.71 -5.45 3.14
N LYS A 68 13.49 -6.50 3.41
CA LYS A 68 14.19 -7.30 2.41
C LYS A 68 13.86 -8.77 2.64
N ARG A 69 13.16 -9.37 1.70
CA ARG A 69 12.80 -10.79 1.63
C ARG A 69 13.38 -11.39 0.33
N PRO A 70 13.55 -12.72 0.23
CA PRO A 70 13.96 -13.33 -1.04
C PRO A 70 13.06 -12.86 -2.19
N GLY A 71 13.66 -12.21 -3.21
CA GLY A 71 12.94 -11.67 -4.36
C GLY A 71 12.10 -10.41 -4.13
N LYS A 72 12.01 -9.87 -2.91
CA LYS A 72 11.18 -8.69 -2.61
C LYS A 72 11.91 -7.66 -1.76
N ILE A 73 12.01 -6.46 -2.31
CA ILE A 73 12.51 -5.27 -1.60
C ILE A 73 11.39 -4.25 -1.52
N GLU A 74 11.16 -3.72 -0.33
CA GLU A 74 10.19 -2.66 -0.05
C GLU A 74 10.92 -1.44 0.52
N TYR A 75 10.45 -0.26 0.14
CA TYR A 75 10.96 1.03 0.60
C TYR A 75 9.82 1.84 1.22
N LYS A 76 10.13 2.66 2.22
CA LYS A 76 9.16 3.64 2.73
C LYS A 76 8.95 4.72 1.67
N ILE A 77 7.68 5.06 1.42
CA ILE A 77 7.34 6.13 0.47
C ILE A 77 7.79 7.50 0.99
N SER A 78 7.80 7.70 2.32
CA SER A 78 8.31 8.92 2.96
C SER A 78 9.75 9.21 2.56
N ASP A 79 10.62 8.21 2.64
CA ASP A 79 12.06 8.37 2.42
C ASP A 79 12.34 8.66 0.94
N LEU A 80 11.65 7.96 0.04
CA LEU A 80 11.70 8.24 -1.40
C LEU A 80 11.23 9.66 -1.74
N LYS A 81 10.13 10.11 -1.13
CA LYS A 81 9.59 11.46 -1.36
C LYS A 81 10.56 12.54 -0.86
N THR A 82 11.16 12.35 0.31
CA THR A 82 12.18 13.24 0.85
C THR A 82 13.38 13.34 -0.09
N LEU A 83 13.90 12.21 -0.57
CA LEU A 83 15.05 12.19 -1.47
C LEU A 83 14.75 12.77 -2.85
N PHE A 84 13.52 12.57 -3.35
CA PHE A 84 13.09 13.11 -4.63
C PHE A 84 12.95 14.63 -4.61
N ASN A 85 12.47 15.19 -3.49
CA ASN A 85 12.29 16.62 -3.32
C ASN A 85 13.59 17.38 -3.06
N GLN A 86 14.68 16.68 -2.74
CA GLN A 86 16.02 17.30 -2.65
C GLN A 86 16.49 17.70 -4.05
N GLN A 87 17.22 18.82 -4.16
CA GLN A 87 17.85 19.18 -5.43
C GLN A 87 18.78 18.04 -5.86
N GLN A 88 18.55 17.54 -7.07
CA GLN A 88 19.41 16.50 -7.62
C GLN A 88 20.65 17.17 -8.21
N ASP A 89 21.79 16.74 -7.69
CA ASP A 89 23.17 17.14 -8.00
C ASP A 89 23.58 16.96 -9.47
N TYR A 90 22.81 16.20 -10.27
CA TYR A 90 23.04 16.04 -11.71
C TYR A 90 22.42 17.12 -12.61
N PHE A 91 21.70 18.11 -12.05
CA PHE A 91 21.22 19.27 -12.82
C PHE A 91 22.17 20.47 -12.80
N SER A 92 23.22 20.41 -11.98
CA SER A 92 24.32 21.37 -11.97
C SER A 92 25.36 20.95 -13.01
N SER A 93 25.07 21.23 -14.28
CA SER A 93 26.04 21.24 -15.39
C SER A 93 26.55 22.64 -15.65
#